data_AF-A0AAU0VX46-F1
#
_entry.id   AF-A0AAU0VX46-F1
#
_cell.length_a   1.000
_cell.length_b   1.000
_cell.length_c   1.000
_cell.angle_alpha   90.00
_cell.angle_beta   90.00
_cell.angle_gamma   90.00
#
_symmetry.space_group_name_H-M   'P 1'
#
loop_
_entity.id
_entity.type
_entity.pdbx_description
1 polymer ?
#
loop_
_entity_poly.entity_id
_entity_poly.type
_entity_poly.pdbx_seq_one_letter_code
_entity_poly.pdbx_strand_id
1 'polypeptide(L)'
;MLDRPTNCPDCSVRPGQLHRHGCDVARCAESGLQRLGCSHTRSACNTRWSGHWPGDAECWEYGFLIHPSPEGKAAGFPPLPDLNRLYTECDWDPEQQRMVLSTAHTAAVMEGCP
;
A
#
# COMPACT_ATOMS: atom_id res chain seq x y z
N MET A 1 4.32 13.13 -1.26
CA MET A 1 3.11 13.67 -0.65
C MET A 1 1.95 12.84 -1.16
N LEU A 2 1.02 12.46 -0.29
CA LEU A 2 -0.22 11.82 -0.73
C LEU A 2 -1.12 12.87 -1.37
N ASP A 3 -1.72 12.54 -2.52
CA ASP A 3 -2.73 13.37 -3.15
C ASP A 3 -4.03 13.43 -2.32
N ARG A 4 -4.99 14.23 -2.78
CA ARG A 4 -6.32 14.27 -2.18
C ARG A 4 -7.01 12.88 -2.30
N PRO A 5 -7.69 12.38 -1.25
CA PRO A 5 -8.53 11.18 -1.35
C PRO A 5 -9.51 11.24 -2.52
N THR A 6 -9.53 10.21 -3.36
CA THR A 6 -10.43 10.10 -4.53
C THR A 6 -11.35 8.88 -4.41
N ASN A 7 -12.34 8.76 -5.29
CA ASN A 7 -13.09 7.52 -5.41
C ASN A 7 -12.17 6.41 -5.97
N CYS A 8 -12.45 5.16 -5.64
CA CYS A 8 -11.68 4.03 -6.17
C CYS A 8 -11.72 4.07 -7.72
N PRO A 9 -10.56 4.04 -8.40
CA PRO A 9 -10.50 4.23 -9.86
C PRO A 9 -11.16 3.09 -10.64
N ASP A 10 -11.34 1.93 -10.00
CA ASP A 10 -11.94 0.76 -10.61
C ASP A 10 -13.43 0.63 -10.26
N CYS A 11 -13.77 0.47 -8.97
CA CYS A 11 -15.17 0.24 -8.57
C CYS A 11 -15.95 1.50 -8.14
N SER A 12 -15.34 2.68 -8.21
CA SER A 12 -15.95 4.00 -7.94
C SER A 12 -16.50 4.23 -6.52
N VAL A 13 -16.19 3.37 -5.55
CA VAL A 13 -16.62 3.56 -4.15
C VAL A 13 -15.91 4.76 -3.52
N ARG A 14 -16.60 5.45 -2.61
CA ARG A 14 -16.04 6.60 -1.88
C ARG A 14 -15.08 6.13 -0.78
N PRO A 15 -14.13 6.99 -0.34
CA PRO A 15 -13.36 6.73 0.87
C PRO A 15 -14.26 6.33 2.05
N GLY A 16 -13.84 5.33 2.82
CA GLY A 16 -14.57 4.71 3.93
C GLY A 16 -15.53 3.58 3.54
N GLN A 17 -15.87 3.43 2.26
CA GLN A 17 -16.77 2.36 1.79
C GLN A 17 -16.00 1.08 1.44
N LEU A 18 -16.67 -0.07 1.60
CA LEU A 18 -16.13 -1.35 1.12
C LEU A 18 -16.08 -1.35 -0.41
N HIS A 19 -15.03 -1.95 -0.97
CA HIS A 19 -14.95 -2.20 -2.40
C HIS A 19 -16.11 -3.07 -2.90
N ARG A 20 -16.44 -2.97 -4.21
CA ARG A 20 -17.39 -3.88 -4.85
C ARG A 20 -16.73 -5.22 -5.19
N HIS A 21 -17.55 -6.25 -5.39
CA HIS A 21 -17.05 -7.52 -5.92
C HIS A 21 -16.44 -7.30 -7.32
N GLY A 22 -15.29 -7.90 -7.58
CA GLY A 22 -14.62 -7.78 -8.88
C GLY A 22 -13.56 -6.67 -8.93
N CYS A 23 -13.36 -5.93 -7.83
CA CYS A 23 -12.46 -4.79 -7.85
C CYS A 23 -10.98 -5.22 -7.83
N ASP A 24 -10.20 -4.79 -8.82
CA ASP A 24 -8.76 -5.02 -8.97
C ASP A 24 -7.93 -4.29 -7.92
N VAL A 25 -8.43 -3.17 -7.39
CA VAL A 25 -7.74 -2.38 -6.36
C VAL A 25 -7.94 -2.97 -4.96
N ALA A 26 -9.01 -3.72 -4.75
CA ALA A 26 -9.38 -4.21 -3.43
C ALA A 26 -8.30 -5.16 -2.86
N ARG A 27 -7.97 -4.95 -1.57
CA ARG A 27 -7.12 -5.87 -0.81
C ARG A 27 -7.96 -6.77 0.09
N CYS A 28 -7.45 -7.97 0.33
CA CYS A 28 -7.98 -8.91 1.30
C CYS A 28 -7.70 -8.36 2.71
N ALA A 29 -8.74 -8.17 3.51
CA ALA A 29 -8.65 -7.75 4.90
C ALA A 29 -7.75 -8.66 5.75
N GLU A 30 -7.71 -9.96 5.42
CA GLU A 30 -6.98 -10.96 6.20
C GLU A 30 -5.52 -11.10 5.78
N SER A 31 -5.22 -10.97 4.48
CA SER A 31 -3.88 -11.27 3.95
C SER A 31 -3.17 -10.09 3.29
N GLY A 32 -3.85 -8.96 3.07
CA GLY A 32 -3.30 -7.80 2.35
C GLY A 32 -3.11 -7.99 0.86
N LEU A 33 -3.19 -9.24 0.35
CA LEU A 33 -3.06 -9.55 -1.08
C LEU A 33 -4.23 -9.00 -1.88
N GLN A 34 -4.06 -8.94 -3.21
CA GLN A 34 -5.14 -8.56 -4.10
C GLN A 34 -6.35 -9.50 -3.90
N ARG A 35 -7.50 -8.91 -3.60
CA ARG A 35 -8.69 -9.66 -3.20
C ARG A 35 -9.22 -10.57 -4.30
N LEU A 36 -9.00 -10.25 -5.57
CA LEU A 36 -9.38 -11.11 -6.70
C LEU A 36 -8.64 -12.45 -6.74
N GLY A 37 -7.40 -12.50 -6.25
CA GLY A 37 -6.62 -13.73 -6.14
C GLY A 37 -6.94 -14.54 -4.88
N CYS A 38 -7.87 -14.07 -4.04
CA CYS A 38 -8.18 -14.67 -2.75
C CYS A 38 -9.32 -15.70 -2.87
N SER A 39 -9.24 -16.79 -2.10
CA SER A 39 -10.25 -17.85 -2.03
C SER A 39 -11.42 -17.54 -1.08
N HIS A 40 -11.38 -16.42 -0.35
CA HIS A 40 -12.44 -16.01 0.55
C HIS A 40 -13.73 -15.65 -0.19
N THR A 41 -14.88 -15.91 0.44
CA THR A 41 -16.19 -15.66 -0.17
C THR A 41 -16.37 -14.18 -0.52
N ARG A 42 -17.04 -13.91 -1.66
CA ARG A 42 -17.33 -12.59 -2.24
C ARG A 42 -17.45 -11.52 -1.14
N SER A 43 -16.55 -10.60 -0.91
CA SER A 43 -16.71 -9.45 0.02
C SER A 43 -16.54 -9.70 1.51
N ALA A 44 -16.46 -10.94 1.98
CA ALA A 44 -16.18 -11.21 3.40
C ALA A 44 -14.86 -10.57 3.86
N CYS A 45 -13.87 -10.49 2.96
CA CYS A 45 -12.57 -9.91 3.21
C CYS A 45 -12.31 -8.60 2.45
N ASN A 46 -13.34 -7.83 2.05
CA ASN A 46 -13.07 -6.55 1.40
C ASN A 46 -12.50 -5.54 2.40
N THR A 47 -11.39 -4.91 2.05
CA THR A 47 -10.90 -3.69 2.72
C THR A 47 -11.82 -2.50 2.44
N ARG A 48 -11.79 -1.52 3.34
CA ARG A 48 -12.40 -0.20 3.10
C ARG A 48 -11.46 0.64 2.26
N TRP A 49 -12.00 1.33 1.27
CA TRP A 49 -11.21 2.23 0.44
C TRP A 49 -10.74 3.43 1.27
N SER A 50 -9.44 3.68 1.36
CA SER A 50 -8.88 4.83 2.09
C SER A 50 -9.01 6.15 1.30
N GLY A 51 -9.14 6.05 -0.02
CA GLY A 51 -9.02 7.19 -0.92
C GLY A 51 -7.70 7.27 -1.68
N HIS A 52 -6.75 6.40 -1.35
CA HIS A 52 -5.40 6.34 -1.93
C HIS A 52 -5.07 4.94 -2.38
N TRP A 53 -4.18 4.83 -3.36
CA TRP A 53 -3.74 3.52 -3.85
C TRP A 53 -3.16 2.68 -2.70
N PRO A 54 -3.49 1.37 -2.61
CA PRO A 54 -3.07 0.55 -1.47
C PRO A 54 -1.54 0.48 -1.37
N GLY A 55 -0.99 0.86 -0.22
CA GLY A 55 0.45 0.90 0.04
C GLY A 55 1.11 2.27 -0.13
N ASP A 56 0.45 3.24 -0.79
CA ASP A 56 1.04 4.56 -1.02
C ASP A 56 1.33 5.28 0.31
N ALA A 57 0.39 5.23 1.25
CA ALA A 57 0.52 5.92 2.53
C ALA A 57 1.73 5.41 3.31
N GLU A 58 1.88 4.09 3.38
CA GLU A 58 3.00 3.42 4.01
C GLU A 58 4.33 3.74 3.31
N CYS A 59 4.36 3.74 1.98
CA CYS A 59 5.56 4.13 1.25
C CYS A 59 6.01 5.57 1.57
N TRP A 60 5.07 6.51 1.68
CA TRP A 60 5.39 7.88 2.07
C TRP A 60 5.82 7.99 3.54
N GLU A 61 5.17 7.25 4.44
CA GLU A 61 5.48 7.22 5.87
C GLU A 61 6.88 6.63 6.13
N TYR A 62 7.22 5.54 5.46
CA TYR A 62 8.48 4.80 5.66
C TYR A 62 9.62 5.28 4.73
N GLY A 63 9.34 6.21 3.83
CA GLY A 63 10.33 6.74 2.88
C GLY A 63 10.71 5.77 1.76
N PHE A 64 9.85 4.79 1.45
CA PHE A 64 10.03 3.86 0.34
C PHE A 64 9.61 4.54 -0.97
N LEU A 65 10.52 5.33 -1.54
CA LEU A 65 10.26 6.19 -2.69
C LEU A 65 11.30 5.97 -3.80
N ILE A 66 10.83 5.84 -5.04
CA ILE A 66 11.64 5.79 -6.26
C ILE A 66 11.67 7.16 -6.92
N HIS A 67 12.84 7.57 -7.40
CA HIS A 67 12.98 8.73 -8.27
C HIS A 67 13.13 8.27 -9.73
N PRO A 68 12.15 8.54 -10.61
CA PRO A 68 12.06 7.94 -11.93
C PRO A 68 12.98 8.63 -12.96
N SER A 69 14.26 8.80 -12.64
CA SER A 69 15.24 9.36 -13.56
C SER A 69 16.66 8.84 -13.25
N PRO A 70 17.55 8.75 -14.25
CA PRO A 70 18.97 8.45 -14.04
C PRO A 70 19.66 9.47 -13.11
N GLU A 71 19.23 10.72 -13.14
CA GLU A 71 19.68 11.80 -12.26
C GLU A 71 19.02 11.74 -10.86
N GLY A 72 18.10 10.79 -10.66
CA GLY A 72 17.40 10.55 -9.41
C GLY A 72 16.65 11.79 -8.94
N LYS A 73 16.91 12.21 -7.69
CA LYS A 73 16.33 13.41 -7.09
C LYS A 73 16.59 14.69 -7.90
N ALA A 74 17.70 14.75 -8.64
CA ALA A 74 18.13 15.95 -9.34
C ALA A 74 17.30 16.27 -10.59
N ALA A 75 16.51 15.33 -11.11
CA ALA A 75 15.67 15.58 -12.29
C ALA A 75 14.40 16.39 -12.01
N GLY A 76 14.07 16.67 -10.75
CA GLY A 76 12.90 17.50 -10.41
C GLY A 76 11.54 16.82 -10.61
N PHE A 77 11.49 15.54 -10.99
CA PHE A 77 10.25 14.75 -10.96
C PHE A 77 9.87 14.40 -9.52
N PRO A 78 8.57 14.40 -9.18
CA PRO A 78 8.13 13.95 -7.87
C PRO A 78 8.49 12.47 -7.65
N PRO A 79 8.85 12.08 -6.42
CA PRO A 79 9.07 10.68 -6.10
C PRO A 79 7.77 9.87 -6.25
N LEU A 80 7.92 8.59 -6.58
CA LEU A 80 6.83 7.62 -6.68
C LEU A 80 6.94 6.58 -5.56
N PRO A 81 5.83 6.07 -5.02
CA PRO A 81 5.84 4.96 -4.05
C PRO A 81 6.56 3.71 -4.58
N ASP A 82 7.48 3.16 -3.78
CA ASP A 82 8.14 1.87 -4.04
C ASP A 82 7.34 0.72 -3.44
N LEU A 83 6.27 0.32 -4.14
CA LEU A 83 5.40 -0.76 -3.68
C LEU A 83 6.12 -2.11 -3.65
N ASN A 84 7.13 -2.33 -4.50
CA ASN A 84 7.89 -3.59 -4.50
C ASN A 84 8.68 -3.71 -3.20
N ARG A 85 9.36 -2.63 -2.79
CA ARG A 85 10.06 -2.57 -1.50
C ARG A 85 9.08 -2.72 -0.33
N LEU A 86 7.92 -2.07 -0.39
CA LEU A 86 6.88 -2.22 0.63
C LEU A 86 6.47 -3.68 0.82
N TYR A 87 6.13 -4.40 -0.26
CA TYR A 87 5.74 -5.81 -0.16
C TYR A 87 6.90 -6.76 0.19
N THR A 88 8.16 -6.31 0.08
CA THR A 88 9.33 -7.10 0.46
C THR A 88 9.73 -6.89 1.92
N GLU A 89 9.58 -5.68 2.44
CA GLU A 89 10.11 -5.28 3.75
C GLU A 89 9.03 -5.10 4.83
N CYS A 90 7.75 -5.17 4.47
CA CYS A 90 6.62 -5.04 5.39
C CYS A 90 5.73 -6.27 5.40
N ASP A 91 5.04 -6.45 6.53
CA ASP A 91 4.01 -7.46 6.72
C ASP A 91 2.63 -6.79 6.73
N TRP A 92 1.59 -7.51 6.32
CA TRP A 92 0.21 -7.04 6.44
C TRP A 92 -0.27 -7.19 7.88
N ASP A 93 -0.84 -6.12 8.45
CA ASP A 93 -1.57 -6.15 9.71
C ASP A 93 -3.08 -6.24 9.43
N PRO A 94 -3.75 -7.38 9.72
CA PRO A 94 -5.18 -7.55 9.51
C PRO A 94 -6.07 -6.66 10.38
N GLU A 95 -5.61 -6.28 11.58
CA GLU A 95 -6.38 -5.44 12.50
C GLU A 95 -6.40 -4.00 12.01
N GLN A 96 -5.26 -3.49 11.56
CA GLN A 96 -5.12 -2.12 11.06
C GLN A 96 -5.45 -1.98 9.56
N GLN A 97 -5.52 -3.10 8.83
CA GLN A 97 -5.68 -3.16 7.37
C GLN A 97 -4.63 -2.33 6.62
N ARG A 98 -3.35 -2.47 7.00
CA ARG A 98 -2.23 -1.76 6.37
C ARG A 98 -0.93 -2.55 6.43
N MET A 99 0.06 -2.12 5.65
CA MET A 99 1.42 -2.68 5.73
C MET A 99 2.18 -2.05 6.91
N VAL A 100 2.78 -2.88 7.75
CA VAL A 100 3.62 -2.49 8.88
C VAL A 100 5.04 -2.99 8.65
N LEU A 101 6.05 -2.21 9.06
CA LEU A 101 7.46 -2.62 8.92
C LEU A 101 7.66 -3.99 9.57
N SER A 102 8.25 -4.93 8.82
CA SER A 102 8.52 -6.26 9.36
C SER A 102 9.50 -6.19 10.53
N THR A 103 9.46 -7.18 11.42
CA THR A 103 10.43 -7.30 12.52
C THR A 103 11.87 -7.37 11.99
N ALA A 104 12.06 -7.99 10.81
CA ALA A 104 13.35 -8.06 10.14
C ALA A 104 13.84 -6.68 9.65
N HIS A 105 12.94 -5.87 9.07
CA HIS A 105 13.25 -4.49 8.70
C HIS A 105 13.57 -3.63 9.93
N THR A 106 12.78 -3.76 10.99
CA THR A 106 12.98 -3.02 12.25
C THR A 106 14.34 -3.36 12.87
N ALA A 107 14.73 -4.64 12.88
CA ALA A 107 16.05 -5.06 13.34
C ALA A 107 17.18 -4.52 12.44
N ALA A 108 17.03 -4.57 11.11
CA ALA A 108 18.04 -4.06 10.18
C ALA A 108 18.28 -2.55 10.31
N VAL A 109 17.24 -1.76 10.61
CA VAL A 109 17.36 -0.32 10.87
C VAL A 109 18.08 -0.06 12.21
N MET A 110 17.85 -0.87 13.24
CA MET A 110 18.54 -0.72 14.53
C MET A 110 20.00 -1.19 14.50
N GLU A 111 20.34 -2.19 13.69
CA GLU A 111 21.71 -2.72 13.54
C GLU A 111 22.57 -1.89 12.55
N GLY A 112 21.98 -0.90 11.88
CA GLY A 112 22.62 -0.09 10.85
C GLY A 112 22.90 1.36 11.27
N CYS A 113 23.85 1.56 12.18
CA CYS A 113 24.55 2.85 12.36
C CYS A 113 26.07 2.60 12.33
N PRO A 114 26.74 2.95 11.23
CA PRO A 114 27.88 3.84 11.29
C PRO A 114 27.56 5.26 10.79
#